data_AF-A0A830E5D0-F1
#
_entry.id   AF-A0A830E5D0-F1
#
_cell.length_a   1.000
_cell.length_b   1.000
_cell.length_c   1.000
_cell.angle_alpha   90.00
_cell.angle_beta   90.00
_cell.angle_gamma   90.00
#
_symmetry.space_group_name_H-M   'P 1'
#
loop_
_entity.id
_entity.type
_entity.pdbx_description
1 polymer ?
#
loop_
_entity_poly.entity_id
_entity_poly.type
_entity_poly.pdbx_seq_one_letter_code
_entity_poly.pdbx_strand_id
1 'polypeptide(L)'
;MVTRVVIYGVGPIGHLIARVALDRGFDVVGAIDIDPQKVGKDLGDVLGLGKSLGIKVENDADKVLKDSDPDVVLHSTGSYFDKVYSQIMRAIRVGTDVVSTCETLSWPWYRYPDLAELIDNYARDHGATVLGAGVNPGFVFDALPAVLSVALTKLNKITVIRSLDASKRRYSFQRKIGLGMTPSQFTEALSRGEITAHVGFPESVLLLASIIGLRLDRVEEGQEALIAERNYETQYFKVGPGQVKGVVGHGSGFIGGREVIRVELRACVGCEDFEEVRLEGEPSITWRSTGTPGDPATAAVIVNLIPRVLSARPGLITLKDLINYSYAEYNAI
;
A
#
# COMPACT_ATOMS: atom_id res chain seq x y z
N MET A 1 15.35 15.80 19.02
CA MET A 1 15.89 14.44 19.20
C MET A 1 15.82 13.74 17.84
N VAL A 2 16.68 12.75 17.59
CA VAL A 2 16.59 11.94 16.36
C VAL A 2 15.40 10.99 16.51
N THR A 3 14.59 10.84 15.46
CA THR A 3 13.42 9.95 15.49
C THR A 3 13.84 8.48 15.50
N ARG A 4 13.35 7.76 16.50
CA ARG A 4 13.61 6.34 16.78
C ARG A 4 12.57 5.47 16.08
N VAL A 5 13.03 4.51 15.28
CA VAL A 5 12.16 3.67 14.44
C VAL A 5 12.39 2.18 14.69
N VAL A 6 11.31 1.42 14.75
CA VAL A 6 11.35 -0.05 14.70
C VAL A 6 10.87 -0.53 13.34
N ILE A 7 11.59 -1.48 12.75
CA ILE A 7 11.19 -2.15 11.51
C ILE A 7 10.41 -3.42 11.86
N TYR A 8 9.11 -3.43 11.62
CA TYR A 8 8.25 -4.59 11.88
C TYR A 8 7.93 -5.31 10.57
N GLY A 9 8.56 -6.47 10.40
CA GLY A 9 8.61 -7.22 9.15
C GLY A 9 9.84 -6.82 8.34
N VAL A 10 10.86 -7.68 8.34
CA VAL A 10 12.10 -7.49 7.59
C VAL A 10 12.02 -8.31 6.29
N GLY A 11 10.87 -8.28 5.61
CA GLY A 11 10.68 -8.86 4.27
C GLY A 11 11.32 -7.98 3.17
N PRO A 12 11.11 -8.28 1.87
CA PRO A 12 11.67 -7.48 0.78
C PRO A 12 11.32 -5.98 0.85
N ILE A 13 10.10 -5.64 1.26
CA ILE A 13 9.70 -4.23 1.46
C ILE A 13 10.32 -3.66 2.73
N GLY A 14 10.29 -4.40 3.84
CA GLY A 14 10.95 -4.01 5.10
C GLY A 14 12.44 -3.74 4.95
N HIS A 15 13.15 -4.48 4.09
CA HIS A 15 14.55 -4.22 3.76
C HIS A 15 14.74 -2.84 3.12
N LEU A 16 13.88 -2.48 2.17
CA LEU A 16 13.92 -1.18 1.50
C LEU A 16 13.54 -0.05 2.47
N ILE A 17 12.51 -0.25 3.30
CA ILE A 17 12.10 0.71 4.33
C ILE A 17 13.27 0.97 5.30
N ALA A 18 13.91 -0.08 5.82
CA ALA A 18 15.03 0.04 6.74
C ALA A 18 16.22 0.80 6.12
N ARG A 19 16.57 0.49 4.86
CA ARG A 19 17.63 1.20 4.14
C ARG A 19 17.30 2.68 3.96
N VAL A 20 16.09 3.00 3.48
CA VAL A 20 15.66 4.38 3.29
C VAL A 20 15.61 5.16 4.61
N ALA A 21 15.20 4.51 5.71
CA ALA A 21 15.21 5.12 7.04
C ALA A 21 16.65 5.46 7.49
N LEU A 22 17.58 4.51 7.38
CA LEU A 22 18.99 4.72 7.73
C LEU A 22 19.63 5.83 6.87
N ASP A 23 19.41 5.81 5.57
CA ASP A 23 19.96 6.81 4.64
C ASP A 23 19.44 8.23 4.93
N ARG A 24 18.27 8.34 5.55
CA ARG A 24 17.64 9.61 5.94
C ARG A 24 17.93 10.02 7.39
N GLY A 25 18.78 9.28 8.09
CA GLY A 25 19.23 9.62 9.43
C GLY A 25 18.23 9.31 10.54
N PHE A 26 17.25 8.43 10.30
CA PHE A 26 16.44 7.87 11.38
C PHE A 26 17.27 6.90 12.23
N ASP A 27 17.03 6.90 13.54
CA ASP A 27 17.68 5.97 14.48
C ASP A 27 16.89 4.66 14.48
N VAL A 28 17.38 3.63 13.77
CA VAL A 28 16.74 2.31 13.80
C VAL A 28 17.12 1.63 15.11
N VAL A 29 16.13 1.37 15.97
CA VAL A 29 16.36 0.91 17.36
C VAL A 29 15.89 -0.52 17.61
N GLY A 30 15.22 -1.14 16.64
CA GLY A 30 14.78 -2.53 16.73
C GLY A 30 14.29 -3.08 15.39
N ALA A 31 14.32 -4.41 15.28
CA ALA A 31 13.85 -5.12 14.10
C ALA A 31 13.11 -6.40 14.51
N ILE A 32 11.92 -6.59 13.93
CA ILE A 32 11.02 -7.69 14.27
C ILE A 32 10.75 -8.50 12.99
N ASP A 33 11.02 -9.81 13.02
CA ASP A 33 10.62 -10.75 11.97
C ASP A 33 10.41 -12.15 12.55
N ILE A 34 9.54 -12.94 11.93
CA ILE A 34 9.25 -14.31 12.35
C ILE A 34 10.09 -15.35 11.60
N ASP A 35 10.75 -14.95 10.51
CA ASP A 35 11.57 -15.83 9.69
C ASP A 35 12.78 -16.36 10.49
N PRO A 36 12.86 -17.67 10.78
CA PRO A 36 13.95 -18.25 11.56
C PRO A 36 15.32 -18.07 10.90
N GLN A 37 15.37 -17.77 9.60
CA GLN A 37 16.62 -17.47 8.90
C GLN A 37 17.15 -16.05 9.20
N LYS A 38 16.32 -15.16 9.75
CA LYS A 38 16.69 -13.78 10.11
C LYS A 38 16.79 -13.61 11.63
N VAL A 39 15.90 -14.25 12.38
CA VAL A 39 15.88 -14.17 13.85
C VAL A 39 17.25 -14.54 14.41
N GLY A 40 17.77 -13.67 15.27
CA GLY A 40 19.07 -13.86 15.90
C GLY A 40 20.22 -13.15 15.21
N LYS A 41 20.08 -12.77 13.94
CA LYS A 41 21.12 -12.07 13.16
C LYS A 41 21.08 -10.57 13.36
N ASP A 42 22.21 -9.93 13.08
CA ASP A 42 22.29 -8.48 13.02
C ASP A 42 21.50 -7.94 11.82
N LEU A 43 20.77 -6.85 12.01
CA LEU A 43 19.97 -6.22 10.97
C LEU A 43 20.85 -5.74 9.81
N GLY A 44 22.05 -5.22 10.07
CA GLY A 44 23.01 -4.82 9.04
C GLY A 44 23.45 -5.97 8.15
N ASP A 45 23.61 -7.17 8.73
CA ASP A 45 23.90 -8.39 7.97
C ASP A 45 22.69 -8.84 7.15
N VAL A 46 21.49 -8.87 7.75
CA VAL A 46 20.24 -9.21 7.06
C VAL A 46 19.99 -8.27 5.89
N LEU A 47 20.22 -6.98 6.08
CA LEU A 47 20.08 -5.96 5.04
C LEU A 47 21.18 -6.06 3.99
N GLY A 48 22.34 -6.64 4.28
CA GLY A 48 23.50 -6.68 3.39
C GLY A 48 24.21 -5.32 3.28
N LEU A 49 24.45 -4.66 4.42
CA LEU A 49 25.14 -3.36 4.48
C LEU A 49 26.66 -3.45 4.51
N GLY A 50 27.23 -4.66 4.68
CA GLY A 50 28.67 -4.85 4.85
C GLY A 50 29.19 -4.31 6.19
N LYS A 51 28.30 -3.96 7.12
CA LYS A 51 28.60 -3.55 8.49
C LYS A 51 27.46 -3.96 9.42
N SER A 52 27.81 -4.34 10.65
CA SER A 52 26.84 -4.59 11.72
C SER A 52 26.24 -3.26 12.19
N LEU A 53 24.95 -3.29 12.51
CA LEU A 53 24.22 -2.17 13.12
C LEU A 53 24.12 -2.31 14.64
N GLY A 54 24.48 -3.47 15.20
CA GLY A 54 24.28 -3.80 16.62
C GLY A 54 22.81 -4.07 16.98
N ILE A 55 21.93 -4.19 15.98
CA ILE A 55 20.49 -4.37 16.16
C ILE A 55 20.16 -5.81 15.80
N LYS A 56 19.70 -6.59 16.77
CA LYS A 56 19.31 -7.98 16.56
C LYS A 56 17.89 -8.05 16.00
N VAL A 57 17.67 -8.87 14.97
CA VAL A 57 16.31 -9.23 14.54
C VAL A 57 15.73 -10.22 15.54
N GLU A 58 14.60 -9.89 16.16
CA GLU A 58 13.92 -10.73 17.15
C GLU A 58 12.50 -11.10 16.68
N ASN A 59 11.96 -12.21 17.22
CA ASN A 59 10.59 -12.65 16.97
C ASN A 59 9.62 -12.33 18.13
N ASP A 60 10.14 -11.83 19.25
CA ASP A 60 9.34 -11.32 20.36
C ASP A 60 9.09 -9.82 20.17
N ALA A 61 7.99 -9.51 19.50
CA ALA A 61 7.60 -8.13 19.21
C ALA A 61 7.32 -7.33 20.49
N ASP A 62 6.68 -7.94 21.50
CA ASP A 62 6.32 -7.27 22.74
C ASP A 62 7.59 -6.85 23.51
N LYS A 63 8.61 -7.70 23.55
CA LYS A 63 9.92 -7.38 24.11
C LYS A 63 10.62 -6.25 23.34
N VAL A 64 10.75 -6.37 22.02
CA VAL A 64 11.46 -5.35 21.21
C VAL A 64 10.82 -3.98 21.38
N LEU A 65 9.50 -3.89 21.27
CA LEU A 65 8.77 -2.62 21.39
C LEU A 65 8.96 -1.98 22.77
N LYS A 66 8.93 -2.79 23.84
CA LYS A 66 9.13 -2.32 25.20
C LYS A 66 10.57 -1.88 25.48
N ASP A 67 11.55 -2.65 25.04
CA ASP A 67 12.97 -2.41 25.35
C ASP A 67 13.58 -1.29 24.49
N SER A 68 13.04 -1.08 23.29
CA SER A 68 13.58 -0.10 22.33
C SER A 68 12.93 1.28 22.39
N ASP A 69 11.78 1.45 23.06
CA ASP A 69 11.07 2.74 23.21
C ASP A 69 11.04 3.58 21.90
N PRO A 70 10.42 3.06 20.82
CA PRO A 70 10.40 3.73 19.52
C PRO A 70 9.34 4.83 19.43
N ASP A 71 9.66 5.91 18.70
CA ASP A 71 8.69 6.94 18.33
C ASP A 71 7.68 6.40 17.30
N VAL A 72 8.13 5.54 16.38
CA VAL A 72 7.29 4.97 15.32
C VAL A 72 7.71 3.56 14.90
N VAL A 73 6.72 2.73 14.59
CA VAL A 73 6.89 1.41 13.97
C VAL A 73 6.58 1.50 12.48
N LEU A 74 7.51 1.05 11.65
CA LEU A 74 7.33 0.90 10.20
C LEU A 74 6.95 -0.56 9.90
N HIS A 75 5.66 -0.79 9.65
CA HIS A 75 5.05 -2.12 9.60
C HIS A 75 4.80 -2.61 8.16
N SER A 76 5.37 -3.76 7.77
CA SER A 76 5.30 -4.28 6.39
C SER A 76 5.13 -5.79 6.26
N THR A 77 4.20 -6.37 7.02
CA THR A 77 4.03 -7.83 7.12
C THR A 77 2.91 -8.45 6.26
N GLY A 78 1.85 -7.71 5.92
CA GLY A 78 0.72 -8.25 5.16
C GLY A 78 -0.31 -7.23 4.71
N SER A 79 -1.22 -7.66 3.82
CA SER A 79 -2.15 -6.79 3.09
C SER A 79 -3.55 -6.65 3.70
N TYR A 80 -3.92 -7.61 4.56
CA TYR A 80 -5.26 -7.70 5.15
C TYR A 80 -5.21 -7.31 6.62
N PHE A 81 -5.98 -6.28 6.98
CA PHE A 81 -5.92 -5.64 8.28
C PHE A 81 -6.27 -6.61 9.41
N ASP A 82 -7.28 -7.47 9.24
CA ASP A 82 -7.64 -8.50 10.21
C ASP A 82 -6.48 -9.47 10.52
N LYS A 83 -5.61 -9.73 9.54
CA LYS A 83 -4.45 -10.63 9.70
C LYS A 83 -3.26 -9.98 10.40
N VAL A 84 -3.13 -8.66 10.29
CA VAL A 84 -2.02 -7.90 10.90
C VAL A 84 -2.46 -7.10 12.13
N TYR A 85 -3.74 -7.10 12.46
CA TYR A 85 -4.36 -6.35 13.54
C TYR A 85 -3.60 -6.49 14.86
N SER A 86 -3.28 -7.73 15.25
CA SER A 86 -2.58 -8.00 16.51
C SER A 86 -1.17 -7.40 16.57
N GLN A 87 -0.50 -7.26 15.42
CA GLN A 87 0.84 -6.68 15.33
C GLN A 87 0.79 -5.17 15.55
N ILE A 88 -0.21 -4.50 14.95
CA ILE A 88 -0.43 -3.06 15.12
C ILE A 88 -0.84 -2.76 16.56
N MET A 89 -1.73 -3.58 17.14
CA MET A 89 -2.14 -3.46 18.54
C MET A 89 -0.97 -3.56 19.53
N ARG A 90 0.05 -4.38 19.24
CA ARG A 90 1.25 -4.46 20.09
C ARG A 90 2.02 -3.15 20.12
N ALA A 91 2.14 -2.45 18.99
CA ALA A 91 2.78 -1.14 18.94
C ALA A 91 1.97 -0.08 19.70
N ILE A 92 0.64 -0.07 19.51
CA ILE A 92 -0.24 0.89 20.21
C ILE A 92 -0.19 0.70 21.74
N ARG A 93 -0.10 -0.55 22.23
CA ARG A 93 -0.02 -0.84 23.68
C ARG A 93 1.12 -0.13 24.40
N VAL A 94 2.22 0.14 23.70
CA VAL A 94 3.37 0.86 24.25
C VAL A 94 3.36 2.35 23.88
N GLY A 95 2.26 2.86 23.30
CA GLY A 95 2.10 4.26 22.94
C GLY A 95 2.84 4.66 21.66
N THR A 96 3.26 3.71 20.82
CA THR A 96 4.04 3.99 19.63
C THR A 96 3.17 4.15 18.39
N ASP A 97 3.48 5.17 17.58
CA ASP A 97 2.85 5.41 16.27
C ASP A 97 3.16 4.29 15.27
N VAL A 98 2.26 4.07 14.31
CA VAL A 98 2.43 3.03 13.29
C VAL A 98 2.20 3.58 11.89
N VAL A 99 3.19 3.39 11.02
CA VAL A 99 3.03 3.58 9.57
C VAL A 99 3.14 2.22 8.89
N SER A 100 2.07 1.77 8.27
CA SER A 100 1.97 0.42 7.72
C SER A 100 1.77 0.40 6.21
N THR A 101 2.39 -0.59 5.54
CA THR A 101 2.13 -0.92 4.13
C THR A 101 0.88 -1.78 3.91
N CYS A 102 0.05 -2.02 4.93
CA CYS A 102 -1.12 -2.88 4.82
C CYS A 102 -2.19 -2.21 3.95
N GLU A 103 -2.45 -2.76 2.76
CA GLU A 103 -3.31 -2.12 1.77
C GLU A 103 -4.73 -1.85 2.30
N THR A 104 -5.34 -2.82 2.96
CA THR A 104 -6.70 -2.67 3.52
C THR A 104 -6.78 -1.74 4.75
N LEU A 105 -5.64 -1.39 5.37
CA LEU A 105 -5.57 -0.39 6.45
C LEU A 105 -5.60 1.05 5.93
N SER A 106 -5.43 1.28 4.63
CA SER A 106 -5.52 2.64 4.07
C SER A 106 -6.94 3.21 4.10
N TRP A 107 -7.95 2.34 4.10
CA TRP A 107 -9.36 2.68 4.31
C TRP A 107 -10.14 1.48 4.92
N PRO A 108 -9.89 1.15 6.21
CA PRO A 108 -10.32 -0.13 6.78
C PRO A 108 -11.83 -0.21 7.02
N TRP A 109 -12.53 0.92 7.11
CA TRP A 109 -13.98 0.95 7.33
C TRP A 109 -14.79 0.24 6.25
N TYR A 110 -14.22 0.05 5.05
CA TYR A 110 -14.89 -0.66 3.96
C TYR A 110 -15.05 -2.16 4.25
N ARG A 111 -13.98 -2.81 4.74
CA ARG A 111 -13.97 -4.27 4.96
C ARG A 111 -14.08 -4.66 6.42
N TYR A 112 -13.61 -3.80 7.32
CA TYR A 112 -13.42 -4.09 8.74
C TYR A 112 -13.90 -2.91 9.61
N PRO A 113 -15.16 -2.46 9.49
CA PRO A 113 -15.66 -1.31 10.24
C PRO A 113 -15.45 -1.44 11.76
N ASP A 114 -15.75 -2.62 12.33
CA ASP A 114 -15.60 -2.86 13.76
C ASP A 114 -14.13 -2.81 14.22
N LEU A 115 -13.21 -3.39 13.42
CA LEU A 115 -11.77 -3.33 13.74
C LEU A 115 -11.20 -1.92 13.57
N ALA A 116 -11.72 -1.16 12.61
CA ALA A 116 -11.32 0.23 12.39
C ALA A 116 -11.73 1.11 13.57
N GLU A 117 -12.96 0.95 14.08
CA GLU A 117 -13.41 1.66 15.29
C GLU A 117 -12.62 1.24 16.54
N LEU A 118 -12.39 -0.07 16.70
CA LEU A 118 -11.65 -0.59 17.85
C LEU A 118 -10.21 -0.07 17.87
N ILE A 119 -9.51 -0.08 16.73
CA ILE A 119 -8.12 0.40 16.68
C ILE A 119 -8.04 1.92 16.84
N ASP A 120 -9.00 2.66 16.29
CA ASP A 120 -9.07 4.12 16.41
C ASP A 120 -9.21 4.55 17.87
N ASN A 121 -10.18 3.96 18.59
CA ASN A 121 -10.38 4.23 20.01
C ASN A 121 -9.16 3.81 20.84
N TYR A 122 -8.62 2.61 20.58
CA TYR A 122 -7.46 2.12 21.32
C TYR A 122 -6.21 2.99 21.10
N ALA A 123 -5.98 3.43 19.86
CA ALA A 123 -4.89 4.34 19.52
C ALA A 123 -5.04 5.70 20.23
N ARG A 124 -6.25 6.26 20.28
CA ARG A 124 -6.52 7.49 21.06
C ARG A 124 -6.23 7.32 22.54
N ASP A 125 -6.68 6.23 23.14
CA ASP A 125 -6.50 5.96 24.58
C ASP A 125 -5.01 5.81 24.96
N HIS A 126 -4.16 5.40 24.03
CA HIS A 126 -2.73 5.22 24.24
C HIS A 126 -1.88 6.37 23.68
N GLY A 127 -2.51 7.41 23.13
CA GLY A 127 -1.81 8.55 22.53
C GLY A 127 -1.03 8.23 21.25
N ALA A 128 -1.36 7.12 20.58
CA ALA A 128 -0.69 6.67 19.37
C ALA A 128 -1.49 7.02 18.10
N THR A 129 -0.80 7.14 16.98
CA THR A 129 -1.36 7.39 15.65
C THR A 129 -1.11 6.20 14.74
N VAL A 130 -2.12 5.77 13.98
CA VAL A 130 -2.01 4.66 13.02
C VAL A 130 -2.35 5.15 11.61
N LEU A 131 -1.49 4.81 10.65
CA LEU A 131 -1.70 5.11 9.23
C LEU A 131 -1.37 3.90 8.34
N GLY A 132 -2.30 3.52 7.46
CA GLY A 132 -2.03 2.63 6.33
C GLY A 132 -1.74 3.43 5.05
N ALA A 133 -0.60 3.19 4.40
CA ALA A 133 -0.20 3.88 3.18
C ALA A 133 0.83 3.08 2.36
N GLY A 134 1.19 3.57 1.18
CA GLY A 134 2.14 2.96 0.28
C GLY A 134 2.09 3.63 -1.09
N VAL A 135 2.72 3.02 -2.10
CA VAL A 135 2.55 3.54 -3.46
C VAL A 135 1.10 3.37 -3.96
N ASN A 136 0.43 2.31 -3.53
CA ASN A 136 -0.88 1.91 -3.99
C ASN A 136 -1.52 0.85 -3.06
N PRO A 137 -2.47 1.21 -2.17
CA PRO A 137 -3.00 2.56 -1.93
C PRO A 137 -1.99 3.49 -1.24
N GLY A 138 -2.16 4.80 -1.40
CA GLY A 138 -1.45 5.84 -0.66
C GLY A 138 -0.72 6.88 -1.53
N PHE A 139 -0.71 6.71 -2.85
CA PHE A 139 -0.12 7.71 -3.74
C PHE A 139 -0.77 7.68 -5.13
N VAL A 140 -0.49 6.65 -5.92
CA VAL A 140 -0.78 6.66 -7.37
C VAL A 140 -2.27 6.66 -7.68
N PHE A 141 -3.06 5.84 -6.98
CA PHE A 141 -4.51 5.75 -7.19
C PHE A 141 -5.33 6.79 -6.42
N ASP A 142 -4.73 7.54 -5.50
CA ASP A 142 -5.46 8.38 -4.54
C ASP A 142 -4.84 9.77 -4.36
N ALA A 143 -3.72 9.91 -3.64
CA ALA A 143 -3.16 11.23 -3.34
C ALA A 143 -2.77 12.03 -4.60
N LEU A 144 -2.15 11.37 -5.59
CA LEU A 144 -1.73 12.00 -6.84
C LEU A 144 -2.92 12.55 -7.64
N PRO A 145 -3.95 11.75 -8.01
CA PRO A 145 -5.11 12.28 -8.73
C PRO A 145 -5.86 13.34 -7.91
N ALA A 146 -5.89 13.24 -6.57
CA ALA A 146 -6.49 14.26 -5.72
C ALA A 146 -5.76 15.61 -5.77
N VAL A 147 -4.42 15.61 -5.82
CA VAL A 147 -3.64 16.85 -5.95
C VAL A 147 -3.78 17.43 -7.36
N LEU A 148 -3.76 16.58 -8.40
CA LEU A 148 -3.93 17.04 -9.78
C LEU A 148 -5.32 17.64 -10.02
N SER A 149 -6.35 17.18 -9.30
CA SER A 149 -7.73 17.65 -9.48
C SER A 149 -7.95 19.09 -9.04
N VAL A 150 -7.02 19.72 -8.31
CA VAL A 150 -7.21 21.08 -7.81
C VAL A 150 -7.30 22.12 -8.93
N ALA A 151 -6.71 21.85 -10.09
CA ALA A 151 -6.76 22.75 -11.24
C ALA A 151 -8.14 22.78 -11.93
N LEU A 152 -9.12 21.98 -11.47
CA LEU A 152 -10.45 21.90 -12.06
C LEU A 152 -11.43 22.82 -11.33
N THR A 153 -12.24 23.53 -12.11
CA THR A 153 -13.43 24.23 -11.60
C THR A 153 -14.61 23.29 -11.44
N LYS A 154 -14.67 22.21 -12.23
CA LYS A 154 -15.70 21.17 -12.16
C LYS A 154 -15.10 19.80 -12.44
N LEU A 155 -15.43 18.81 -11.61
CA LEU A 155 -15.02 17.42 -11.80
C LEU A 155 -16.23 16.53 -12.14
N ASN A 156 -16.13 15.75 -13.21
CA ASN A 156 -17.15 14.79 -13.62
C ASN A 156 -16.72 13.34 -13.37
N LYS A 157 -15.46 13.00 -13.70
CA LYS A 157 -14.91 11.66 -13.54
C LYS A 157 -13.39 11.68 -13.39
N ILE A 158 -12.86 10.82 -12.52
CA ILE A 158 -11.43 10.51 -12.43
C ILE A 158 -11.21 9.09 -12.94
N THR A 159 -10.27 8.91 -13.88
CA THR A 159 -9.76 7.60 -14.26
C THR A 159 -8.25 7.54 -14.04
N VAL A 160 -7.78 6.54 -13.31
CA VAL A 160 -6.35 6.29 -13.08
C VAL A 160 -5.99 4.92 -13.61
N ILE A 161 -4.98 4.86 -14.48
CA ILE A 161 -4.45 3.60 -15.02
C ILE A 161 -3.00 3.48 -14.60
N ARG A 162 -2.65 2.36 -13.97
CA ARG A 162 -1.27 1.98 -13.65
C ARG A 162 -0.92 0.73 -14.43
N SER A 163 0.03 0.84 -15.35
CA SER A 163 0.54 -0.30 -16.14
C SER A 163 1.95 -0.65 -15.68
N LEU A 164 2.22 -1.94 -15.47
CA LEU A 164 3.48 -2.46 -14.94
C LEU A 164 3.97 -3.65 -15.75
N ASP A 165 5.25 -3.66 -16.10
CA ASP A 165 5.90 -4.88 -16.60
C ASP A 165 6.14 -5.84 -15.43
N ALA A 166 5.43 -6.97 -15.44
CA ALA A 166 5.56 -7.99 -14.41
C ALA A 166 6.91 -8.71 -14.46
N SER A 167 7.58 -8.76 -15.62
CA SER A 167 8.86 -9.47 -15.79
C SER A 167 9.99 -8.85 -14.96
N LYS A 168 9.90 -7.54 -14.70
CA LYS A 168 10.85 -6.76 -13.90
C LYS A 168 10.63 -6.90 -12.39
N ARG A 169 9.61 -7.67 -11.96
CA ARG A 169 9.20 -7.77 -10.55
C ARG A 169 9.71 -9.05 -9.91
N ARG A 170 9.81 -9.05 -8.58
CA ARG A 170 10.24 -10.21 -7.78
C ARG A 170 9.31 -11.41 -7.94
N TYR A 171 9.83 -12.60 -7.65
CA TYR A 171 9.11 -13.88 -7.77
C TYR A 171 7.73 -13.85 -7.10
N SER A 172 7.64 -13.35 -5.87
CA SER A 172 6.37 -13.29 -5.14
C SER A 172 5.30 -12.44 -5.82
N PHE A 173 5.69 -11.36 -6.51
CA PHE A 173 4.77 -10.54 -7.30
C PHE A 173 4.26 -11.29 -8.52
N GLN A 174 5.18 -11.90 -9.28
CA GLN A 174 4.83 -12.67 -10.48
C GLN A 174 3.93 -13.87 -10.15
N ARG A 175 4.20 -14.57 -9.04
CA ARG A 175 3.36 -15.67 -8.55
C ARG A 175 1.95 -15.20 -8.18
N LYS A 176 1.81 -14.09 -7.45
CA LYS A 176 0.49 -13.62 -6.97
C LYS A 176 -0.42 -13.10 -8.08
N ILE A 177 0.10 -12.77 -9.27
CA ILE A 177 -0.72 -12.41 -10.44
C ILE A 177 -0.99 -13.61 -11.37
N GLY A 178 -0.56 -14.82 -10.96
CA GLY A 178 -0.89 -16.07 -11.63
C GLY A 178 -0.13 -16.35 -12.93
N LEU A 179 1.08 -15.82 -13.12
CA LEU A 179 1.85 -16.09 -14.34
C LEU A 179 2.03 -17.58 -14.60
N GLY A 180 1.68 -18.02 -15.82
CA GLY A 180 1.78 -19.41 -16.26
C GLY A 180 0.63 -20.32 -15.83
N MET A 181 -0.35 -19.83 -15.06
CA MET A 181 -1.58 -20.57 -14.77
C MET A 181 -2.45 -20.71 -16.03
N THR A 182 -3.35 -21.69 -16.05
CA THR A 182 -4.50 -21.65 -16.96
C THR A 182 -5.55 -20.65 -16.46
N PRO A 183 -6.48 -20.18 -17.30
CA PRO A 183 -7.56 -19.29 -16.86
C PRO A 183 -8.44 -19.89 -15.74
N SER A 184 -8.69 -21.20 -15.78
CA SER A 184 -9.45 -21.91 -14.74
C SER A 184 -8.70 -21.95 -13.42
N GLN A 185 -7.40 -22.30 -13.44
CA GLN A 185 -6.54 -22.31 -12.26
C GLN A 185 -6.45 -20.91 -11.63
N PHE A 186 -6.32 -19.86 -12.45
CA PHE A 186 -6.30 -18.49 -11.97
C PHE A 186 -7.58 -18.13 -11.24
N THR A 187 -8.74 -18.44 -11.84
CA THR A 187 -10.06 -18.12 -11.26
C THR A 187 -10.27 -18.86 -9.94
N GLU A 188 -9.96 -20.15 -9.91
CA GLU A 188 -10.05 -20.99 -8.72
C GLU A 188 -9.12 -20.48 -7.60
N ALA A 189 -7.84 -20.26 -7.91
CA ALA A 189 -6.86 -19.76 -6.95
C ALA A 189 -7.24 -18.37 -6.39
N LEU A 190 -7.80 -17.48 -7.22
CA LEU A 190 -8.26 -16.16 -6.78
C LEU A 190 -9.47 -16.29 -5.86
N SER A 191 -10.47 -17.11 -6.21
CA SER A 191 -11.66 -17.35 -5.37
C SER A 191 -11.34 -17.97 -4.02
N ARG A 192 -10.28 -18.79 -3.94
CA ARG A 192 -9.80 -19.42 -2.70
C ARG A 192 -8.83 -18.53 -1.90
N GLY A 193 -8.42 -17.39 -2.46
CA GLY A 193 -7.44 -16.50 -1.85
C GLY A 193 -6.01 -17.04 -1.83
N GLU A 194 -5.71 -18.07 -2.63
CA GLU A 194 -4.35 -18.63 -2.80
C GLU A 194 -3.44 -17.64 -3.55
N ILE A 195 -4.04 -16.86 -4.45
CA ILE A 195 -3.44 -15.66 -5.05
C ILE A 195 -4.34 -14.46 -4.79
N THR A 196 -3.74 -13.28 -4.78
CA THR A 196 -4.46 -12.02 -4.50
C THR A 196 -4.47 -11.05 -5.67
N ALA A 197 -3.58 -11.22 -6.64
CA ALA A 197 -3.25 -10.21 -7.64
C ALA A 197 -2.98 -8.83 -7.00
N HIS A 198 -3.95 -7.92 -7.07
CA HIS A 198 -3.93 -6.65 -6.35
C HIS A 198 -4.95 -6.61 -5.21
N VAL A 199 -4.59 -5.94 -4.12
CA VAL A 199 -5.44 -5.65 -2.96
C VAL A 199 -5.40 -4.13 -2.76
N GLY A 200 -6.54 -3.52 -2.43
CA GLY A 200 -6.60 -2.07 -2.17
C GLY A 200 -7.38 -1.25 -3.20
N PHE A 201 -8.09 -1.87 -4.15
CA PHE A 201 -8.88 -1.12 -5.13
C PHE A 201 -10.00 -0.30 -4.48
N PRO A 202 -10.94 -0.90 -3.70
CA PRO A 202 -11.96 -0.14 -2.99
C PRO A 202 -11.37 0.90 -2.04
N GLU A 203 -10.28 0.55 -1.35
CA GLU A 203 -9.63 1.44 -0.41
C GLU A 203 -9.07 2.68 -1.09
N SER A 204 -8.45 2.53 -2.26
CA SER A 204 -7.97 3.69 -3.05
C SER A 204 -9.14 4.54 -3.57
N VAL A 205 -10.22 3.91 -4.06
CA VAL A 205 -11.42 4.61 -4.54
C VAL A 205 -12.06 5.45 -3.44
N LEU A 206 -12.25 4.85 -2.26
CA LEU A 206 -12.88 5.50 -1.11
C LEU A 206 -11.96 6.57 -0.51
N LEU A 207 -10.65 6.31 -0.42
CA LEU A 207 -9.68 7.29 0.03
C LEU A 207 -9.64 8.50 -0.90
N LEU A 208 -9.56 8.28 -2.22
CA LEU A 208 -9.63 9.35 -3.22
C LEU A 208 -10.91 10.16 -3.06
N ALA A 209 -12.07 9.51 -3.08
CA ALA A 209 -13.37 10.16 -2.92
C ALA A 209 -13.41 11.02 -1.65
N SER A 210 -12.93 10.48 -0.54
CA SER A 210 -12.90 11.16 0.75
C SER A 210 -11.99 12.39 0.73
N ILE A 211 -10.82 12.32 0.08
CA ILE A 211 -9.90 13.47 -0.05
C ILE A 211 -10.57 14.59 -0.82
N ILE A 212 -11.24 14.30 -1.95
CA ILE A 212 -11.87 15.32 -2.81
C ILE A 212 -13.29 15.72 -2.41
N GLY A 213 -13.80 15.19 -1.29
CA GLY A 213 -15.12 15.53 -0.76
C GLY A 213 -16.31 14.86 -1.44
N LEU A 214 -16.10 13.79 -2.22
CA LEU A 214 -17.18 13.00 -2.81
C LEU A 214 -17.71 11.95 -1.84
N ARG A 215 -19.04 11.78 -1.79
CA ARG A 215 -19.72 10.67 -1.13
C ARG A 215 -20.20 9.68 -2.19
N LEU A 216 -19.69 8.46 -2.15
CA LEU A 216 -20.05 7.41 -3.10
C LEU A 216 -21.21 6.58 -2.55
N ASP A 217 -22.14 6.20 -3.42
CA ASP A 217 -23.29 5.34 -3.07
C ASP A 217 -22.93 3.85 -3.19
N ARG A 218 -21.96 3.54 -4.05
CA ARG A 218 -21.55 2.17 -4.37
C ARG A 218 -20.08 2.10 -4.78
N VAL A 219 -19.41 1.03 -4.39
CA VAL A 219 -18.07 0.67 -4.83
C VAL A 219 -18.08 -0.76 -5.36
N GLU A 220 -17.41 -0.98 -6.48
CA GLU A 220 -17.25 -2.29 -7.12
C GLU A 220 -15.76 -2.55 -7.39
N GLU A 221 -15.33 -3.81 -7.33
CA GLU A 221 -13.98 -4.24 -7.69
C GLU A 221 -14.01 -5.53 -8.51
N GLY A 222 -13.00 -5.74 -9.35
CA GLY A 222 -12.89 -6.94 -10.16
C GLY A 222 -11.49 -7.13 -10.73
N GLN A 223 -11.10 -8.37 -10.98
CA GLN A 223 -9.80 -8.71 -11.57
C GLN A 223 -9.92 -9.87 -12.54
N GLU A 224 -9.31 -9.73 -13.71
CA GLU A 224 -9.37 -10.68 -14.81
C GLU A 224 -7.97 -11.03 -15.33
N ALA A 225 -7.81 -12.28 -15.76
CA ALA A 225 -6.56 -12.75 -16.33
C ALA A 225 -6.31 -12.15 -17.74
N LEU A 226 -5.08 -11.71 -17.98
CA LEU A 226 -4.59 -11.43 -19.33
C LEU A 226 -3.98 -12.69 -19.93
N ILE A 227 -4.47 -13.09 -21.09
CA ILE A 227 -4.04 -14.34 -21.74
C ILE A 227 -2.89 -14.10 -22.71
N ALA A 228 -1.93 -15.01 -22.70
CA ALA A 228 -0.80 -15.03 -23.61
C ALA A 228 -1.23 -15.45 -25.02
N GLU A 229 -0.87 -14.64 -26.01
CA GLU A 229 -1.04 -14.92 -27.44
C GLU A 229 0.15 -15.68 -28.03
N ARG A 230 1.30 -15.65 -27.35
CA ARG A 230 2.56 -16.27 -27.75
C ARG A 230 3.35 -16.70 -26.51
N ASN A 231 4.49 -17.35 -26.72
CA ASN A 231 5.41 -17.65 -25.62
C ASN A 231 6.02 -16.37 -25.03
N TYR A 232 6.05 -16.30 -23.71
CA TYR A 232 6.78 -15.31 -22.93
C TYR A 232 7.66 -16.03 -21.90
N GLU A 233 8.76 -15.39 -21.53
CA GLU A 233 9.66 -15.89 -20.51
C GLU A 233 10.09 -14.74 -19.60
N THR A 234 10.15 -15.06 -18.31
CA THR A 234 10.71 -14.19 -17.27
C THR A 234 11.83 -14.96 -16.58
N GLN A 235 12.54 -14.31 -15.66
CA GLN A 235 13.54 -14.98 -14.82
C GLN A 235 12.96 -16.13 -13.94
N TYR A 236 11.63 -16.26 -13.81
CA TYR A 236 11.00 -17.25 -12.92
C TYR A 236 9.94 -18.14 -13.58
N PHE A 237 9.32 -17.69 -14.66
CA PHE A 237 8.17 -18.34 -15.29
C PHE A 237 8.32 -18.38 -16.81
N LYS A 238 7.92 -19.51 -17.40
CA LYS A 238 7.63 -19.67 -18.83
C LYS A 238 6.11 -19.64 -19.01
N VAL A 239 5.61 -18.83 -19.92
CA VAL A 239 4.18 -18.63 -20.18
C VAL A 239 3.91 -18.91 -21.65
N GLY A 240 3.20 -19.99 -21.95
CA GLY A 240 2.79 -20.36 -23.30
C GLY A 240 1.44 -19.76 -23.72
N PRO A 241 1.09 -19.83 -25.02
CA PRO A 241 -0.21 -19.41 -25.52
C PRO A 241 -1.38 -20.04 -24.73
N GLY A 242 -2.39 -19.24 -24.41
CA GLY A 242 -3.55 -19.68 -23.63
C GLY A 242 -3.33 -19.70 -22.11
N GLN A 243 -2.11 -19.47 -21.62
CA GLN A 243 -1.83 -19.28 -20.19
C GLN A 243 -1.90 -17.82 -19.79
N VAL A 244 -1.98 -17.56 -18.49
CA VAL A 244 -2.02 -16.22 -17.91
C VAL A 244 -0.65 -15.55 -18.03
N LYS A 245 -0.59 -14.41 -18.75
CA LYS A 245 0.59 -13.52 -18.82
C LYS A 245 0.51 -12.30 -17.90
N GLY A 246 -0.58 -12.16 -17.16
CA GLY A 246 -0.80 -11.03 -16.27
C GLY A 246 -2.24 -10.91 -15.81
N VAL A 247 -2.55 -9.75 -15.24
CA VAL A 247 -3.87 -9.42 -14.69
C VAL A 247 -4.24 -7.98 -15.04
N VAL A 248 -5.52 -7.75 -15.31
CA VAL A 248 -6.14 -6.42 -15.25
C VAL A 248 -7.12 -6.42 -14.10
N GLY A 249 -6.96 -5.48 -13.18
CA GLY A 249 -7.84 -5.30 -12.04
C GLY A 249 -8.34 -3.87 -11.94
N HIS A 250 -9.47 -3.67 -11.28
CA HIS A 250 -10.07 -2.36 -11.13
C HIS A 250 -10.85 -2.16 -9.84
N GLY A 251 -11.02 -0.89 -9.49
CA GLY A 251 -12.03 -0.40 -8.55
C GLY A 251 -12.84 0.74 -9.17
N SER A 252 -14.14 0.74 -8.94
CA SER A 252 -15.08 1.73 -9.46
C SER A 252 -15.96 2.31 -8.36
N GLY A 253 -16.06 3.63 -8.30
CA GLY A 253 -16.92 4.37 -7.38
C GLY A 253 -18.07 5.06 -8.12
N PHE A 254 -19.28 4.97 -7.58
CA PHE A 254 -20.49 5.46 -8.24
C PHE A 254 -21.28 6.47 -7.40
N ILE A 255 -21.92 7.43 -8.08
CA ILE A 255 -22.92 8.35 -7.51
C ILE A 255 -24.14 8.36 -8.44
N GLY A 256 -25.32 8.04 -7.91
CA GLY A 256 -26.57 7.99 -8.70
C GLY A 256 -26.49 7.06 -9.91
N GLY A 257 -25.76 5.95 -9.79
CA GLY A 257 -25.51 4.98 -10.88
C GLY A 257 -24.46 5.39 -11.92
N ARG A 258 -23.87 6.58 -11.83
CA ARG A 258 -22.79 7.04 -12.70
C ARG A 258 -21.44 6.73 -12.07
N GLU A 259 -20.53 6.11 -12.83
CA GLU A 259 -19.13 5.92 -12.40
C GLU A 259 -18.39 7.27 -12.39
N VAL A 260 -17.94 7.70 -11.21
CA VAL A 260 -17.23 8.98 -11.00
C VAL A 260 -15.75 8.79 -10.69
N ILE A 261 -15.35 7.61 -10.21
CA ILE A 261 -13.94 7.25 -9.98
C ILE A 261 -13.70 5.86 -10.54
N ARG A 262 -12.63 5.69 -11.32
CA ARG A 262 -12.12 4.42 -11.81
C ARG A 262 -10.62 4.35 -11.55
N VAL A 263 -10.17 3.29 -10.91
CA VAL A 263 -8.75 2.95 -10.79
C VAL A 263 -8.52 1.60 -11.46
N GLU A 264 -7.44 1.45 -12.22
CA GLU A 264 -7.12 0.24 -12.97
C GLU A 264 -5.64 -0.10 -12.82
N LEU A 265 -5.35 -1.36 -12.50
CA LEU A 265 -4.00 -1.92 -12.56
C LEU A 265 -3.93 -2.90 -13.72
N ARG A 266 -2.96 -2.69 -14.60
CA ARG A 266 -2.53 -3.67 -15.59
C ARG A 266 -1.14 -4.15 -15.25
N ALA A 267 -1.00 -5.40 -14.82
CA ALA A 267 0.29 -6.00 -14.52
C ALA A 267 0.51 -7.21 -15.44
N CYS A 268 1.38 -7.09 -16.43
CA CYS A 268 1.60 -8.16 -17.40
C CYS A 268 3.03 -8.25 -17.90
N VAL A 269 3.43 -9.43 -18.40
CA VAL A 269 4.74 -9.59 -19.05
C VAL A 269 4.77 -8.78 -20.35
N GLY A 270 5.73 -7.85 -20.45
CA GLY A 270 5.91 -6.99 -21.62
C GLY A 270 4.94 -5.82 -21.71
N CYS A 271 4.21 -5.52 -20.63
CA CYS A 271 3.47 -4.26 -20.50
C CYS A 271 4.45 -3.07 -20.44
N GLU A 272 4.09 -1.93 -21.03
CA GLU A 272 4.80 -0.67 -20.81
C GLU A 272 4.58 -0.21 -19.36
N ASP A 273 5.63 0.27 -18.69
CA ASP A 273 5.48 0.91 -17.37
C ASP A 273 5.01 2.36 -17.55
N PHE A 274 3.83 2.68 -17.03
CA PHE A 274 3.31 4.06 -16.98
C PHE A 274 2.22 4.20 -15.92
N GLU A 275 2.00 5.44 -15.49
CA GLU A 275 0.75 5.85 -14.85
C GLU A 275 0.07 6.90 -15.73
N GLU A 276 -1.26 6.86 -15.80
CA GLU A 276 -2.06 7.88 -16.48
C GLU A 276 -3.23 8.28 -15.59
N VAL A 277 -3.37 9.58 -15.34
CA VAL A 277 -4.49 10.17 -14.61
C VAL A 277 -5.28 11.03 -15.59
N ARG A 278 -6.54 10.67 -15.81
CA ARG A 278 -7.50 11.44 -16.60
C ARG A 278 -8.50 12.07 -15.67
N LEU A 279 -8.58 13.40 -15.71
CA LEU A 279 -9.52 14.22 -14.97
C LEU A 279 -10.51 14.79 -15.99
N GLU A 280 -11.71 14.25 -16.04
CA GLU A 280 -12.77 14.71 -16.93
C GLU A 280 -13.58 15.79 -16.22
N GLY A 281 -13.67 16.98 -16.80
CA GLY A 281 -14.22 18.14 -16.12
C GLY A 281 -14.01 19.44 -16.88
N GLU A 282 -13.92 20.54 -16.13
CA GLU A 282 -13.61 21.87 -16.66
C GLU A 282 -12.36 22.41 -15.94
N PRO A 283 -11.21 22.55 -16.62
CA PRO A 283 -10.86 21.87 -17.88
C PRO A 283 -10.65 20.36 -17.68
N SER A 284 -10.75 19.58 -18.76
CA SER A 284 -10.27 18.20 -18.74
C SER A 284 -8.75 18.13 -18.86
N ILE A 285 -8.09 17.34 -18.01
CA ILE A 285 -6.63 17.23 -17.93
C ILE A 285 -6.23 15.75 -17.96
N THR A 286 -5.21 15.43 -18.76
CA THR A 286 -4.55 14.12 -18.73
C THR A 286 -3.10 14.30 -18.34
N TRP A 287 -2.67 13.58 -17.30
CA TRP A 287 -1.28 13.48 -16.88
C TRP A 287 -0.78 12.06 -17.11
N ARG A 288 0.44 11.91 -17.64
CA ARG A 288 1.06 10.60 -17.88
C ARG A 288 2.52 10.60 -17.42
N SER A 289 2.92 9.55 -16.72
CA SER A 289 4.29 9.32 -16.26
C SER A 289 5.01 8.25 -17.08
N THR A 290 6.30 8.08 -16.79
CA THR A 290 7.12 6.95 -17.25
C THR A 290 7.06 5.73 -16.34
N GLY A 291 6.10 5.69 -15.40
CA GLY A 291 5.97 4.63 -14.41
C GLY A 291 6.74 4.89 -13.12
N THR A 292 6.17 4.43 -12.01
CA THR A 292 6.71 4.55 -10.66
C THR A 292 7.14 3.16 -10.16
N PRO A 293 8.42 2.92 -9.86
CA PRO A 293 8.87 1.63 -9.33
C PRO A 293 8.19 1.32 -7.98
N GLY A 294 7.31 0.32 -7.95
CA GLY A 294 6.42 0.07 -6.80
C GLY A 294 7.15 -0.15 -5.47
N ASP A 295 8.07 -1.11 -5.40
CA ASP A 295 8.75 -1.46 -4.15
C ASP A 295 9.58 -0.29 -3.56
N PRO A 296 10.47 0.40 -4.34
CA PRO A 296 11.17 1.60 -3.85
C PRO A 296 10.24 2.76 -3.49
N ALA A 297 9.19 2.99 -4.28
CA ALA A 297 8.24 4.07 -4.02
C ALA A 297 7.45 3.84 -2.74
N THR A 298 7.01 2.61 -2.46
CA THR A 298 6.35 2.26 -1.19
C THR A 298 7.27 2.56 -0.01
N ALA A 299 8.54 2.15 -0.06
CA ALA A 299 9.49 2.46 1.01
C ALA A 299 9.67 3.98 1.20
N ALA A 300 9.78 4.74 0.11
CA ALA A 300 9.89 6.18 0.17
C ALA A 300 8.64 6.86 0.75
N VAL A 301 7.43 6.42 0.36
CA VAL A 301 6.16 6.94 0.88
C VAL A 301 6.07 6.72 2.38
N ILE A 302 6.31 5.49 2.86
CA ILE A 302 6.24 5.16 4.29
C ILE A 302 7.19 6.05 5.11
N VAL A 303 8.45 6.19 4.68
CA VAL A 303 9.44 6.99 5.42
C VAL A 303 9.16 8.49 5.32
N ASN A 304 8.63 8.98 4.19
CA ASN A 304 8.22 10.39 4.03
C ASN A 304 7.08 10.79 4.96
N LEU A 305 6.22 9.85 5.36
CA LEU A 305 5.04 10.12 6.17
C LEU A 305 5.35 10.21 7.67
N ILE A 306 6.51 9.72 8.13
CA ILE A 306 6.86 9.68 9.56
C ILE A 306 6.69 11.03 10.26
N PRO A 307 7.24 12.17 9.78
CA PRO A 307 7.11 13.44 10.50
C PRO A 307 5.66 13.92 10.60
N ARG A 308 4.82 13.58 9.61
CA ARG A 308 3.41 13.95 9.58
C ARG A 308 2.59 13.11 10.56
N VAL A 309 2.89 11.82 10.67
CA VAL A 309 2.25 10.90 11.62
C VAL A 309 2.59 11.29 13.06
N LEU A 310 3.87 11.53 13.35
CA LEU A 310 4.33 11.97 14.69
C LEU A 310 3.73 13.31 15.13
N SER A 311 3.27 14.13 14.19
CA SER A 311 2.65 15.44 14.47
C SER A 311 1.12 15.39 14.41
N ALA A 312 0.53 14.24 14.07
CA ALA A 312 -0.91 14.09 13.92
C ALA A 312 -1.58 13.86 15.29
N ARG A 313 -2.92 13.97 15.29
CA ARG A 313 -3.71 13.58 16.45
C ARG A 313 -3.68 12.05 16.62
N PRO A 314 -3.68 11.55 17.86
CA PRO A 314 -3.88 10.14 18.14
C PRO A 314 -5.17 9.57 17.52
N GLY A 315 -5.13 8.29 17.18
CA GLY A 315 -6.21 7.58 16.51
C GLY A 315 -5.80 6.95 15.19
N LEU A 316 -6.78 6.37 14.50
CA LEU A 316 -6.62 5.88 13.14
C LEU A 316 -6.84 7.03 12.16
N ILE A 317 -5.79 7.40 11.44
CA ILE A 317 -5.84 8.45 10.42
C ILE A 317 -5.68 7.87 9.02
N THR A 318 -6.04 8.67 8.02
CA THR A 318 -5.83 8.36 6.60
C THR A 318 -4.99 9.45 5.94
N LEU A 319 -4.61 9.27 4.69
CA LEU A 319 -3.94 10.34 3.94
C LEU A 319 -4.80 11.59 3.76
N LYS A 320 -6.13 11.49 3.88
CA LYS A 320 -7.00 12.67 3.91
C LYS A 320 -6.64 13.61 5.05
N ASP A 321 -6.28 13.09 6.21
CA ASP A 321 -5.90 13.90 7.37
C ASP A 321 -4.55 14.63 7.16
N LEU A 322 -3.77 14.23 6.14
CA LEU A 322 -2.41 14.74 5.90
C LEU A 322 -2.28 15.57 4.60
N ILE A 323 -3.20 15.41 3.64
CA ILE A 323 -3.20 16.14 2.36
C ILE A 323 -3.98 17.44 2.52
N ASN A 324 -3.28 18.57 2.33
CA ASN A 324 -3.85 19.91 2.56
C ASN A 324 -4.42 20.60 1.30
N TYR A 325 -4.33 19.98 0.12
CA TYR A 325 -4.74 20.63 -1.14
C TYR A 325 -5.28 19.59 -2.14
N SER A 326 -6.58 19.67 -2.43
CA SER A 326 -7.30 18.85 -3.42
C SER A 326 -8.52 19.61 -3.97
N TYR A 327 -9.19 19.08 -5.01
CA TYR A 327 -10.54 19.54 -5.38
C TYR A 327 -11.51 19.39 -4.20
N ALA A 328 -12.43 20.33 -4.01
CA ALA A 328 -13.43 20.26 -2.94
C ALA A 328 -14.83 20.45 -3.53
N GLU A 329 -15.68 19.42 -3.39
CA GLU A 329 -17.09 19.51 -3.73
C GLU A 329 -17.85 20.25 -2.61
N TYR A 330 -18.39 21.44 -2.89
CA TYR A 330 -19.06 22.28 -1.88
C TYR A 330 -20.57 22.05 -1.75
N ASN A 331 -21.18 21.24 -2.63
CA ASN A 331 -22.63 21.08 -2.73
C ASN A 331 -23.16 19.69 -2.28
N ALA A 332 -22.34 18.87 -1.62
CA ALA A 332 -22.75 17.57 -1.08
C ALA A 332 -22.91 17.60 0.45
N ILE A 333 -23.88 18.36 0.95
CA ILE A 333 -24.36 18.27 2.35
C ILE A 333 -25.65 17.48 2.38
#